data_AF-A0A831KJ23-F1
#
_entry.id   AF-A0A831KJ23-F1
#
_cell.length_a   1.000
_cell.length_b   1.000
_cell.length_c   1.000
_cell.angle_alpha   90.00
_cell.angle_beta   90.00
_cell.angle_gamma   90.00
#
_symmetry.space_group_name_H-M   'P 1'
#
loop_
_entity.id
_entity.type
_entity.pdbx_description
1 polymer ?
#
loop_
_entity_poly.entity_id
_entity_poly.type
_entity_poly.pdbx_seq_one_letter_code
_entity_poly.pdbx_strand_id
1 'polypeptide(L)'
;MPAETRCPDHSIWDHLKVTTALAFMKPHWMFKPDEWSKDHWDEGAQEPWLLRMSLGPTQAFIAESRTSRDLWVSSFLLADLAWHAMEPFVEQYGPDCIVYPDLCGNPRADCWLYEHYRDALADEANPGTFAAVLPNAFVALVPRGGEDGHLRRIEDLTEKAQAAVRERWKTLADIVESWITGIRGDEEKPDRHWRKTWRRQHGQPPVYCIWSAVSWSPMGHLADAASLRGRALPVQAEGFREAAPDKAAQAQRDKATIAARRERLAPWVPKETWAHYEWAREVYASCYLGFHQMERGFDYALTHHQLSMRHHLRKATAPGVQEGEEPGEKCTLCGRREALRADGESGDLENVRHLARRFWSHEELDPDKTGAERLCGVCAMKRFLVEADQNLSRKDSFNATWAGMASKFEDVADPGGRHGKAEIRLPFPSTATITGQRYLEAVVRDAAEPTSSLRPRVVEIVSACKAAGLPRTSFPRALPRLAPVHGQVRVSGNKDLQACLEYEAEDVLFPETADGKAHGVGARGKKEDVEKLESLKGAVLRLRQATREQWKNDGDRPATPG
;
A
#
# COMPACT_ATOMS: atom_id res chain seq x y z
N MET A 1 -8.48 -14.20 26.19
CA MET A 1 -9.78 -14.62 26.76
C MET A 1 -10.89 -14.06 25.88
N PRO A 2 -12.01 -14.77 25.71
CA PRO A 2 -13.20 -14.20 25.08
C PRO A 2 -13.75 -13.05 25.93
N ALA A 3 -14.38 -12.07 25.27
CA ALA A 3 -15.04 -10.97 25.98
C ALA A 3 -16.31 -11.42 26.70
N GLU A 4 -17.08 -12.31 26.07
CA GLU A 4 -18.33 -12.87 26.59
C GLU A 4 -18.26 -14.40 26.51
N THR A 5 -18.40 -15.09 27.65
CA THR A 5 -18.24 -16.54 27.72
C THR A 5 -19.40 -17.29 27.08
N ARG A 6 -20.59 -16.69 27.02
CA ARG A 6 -21.78 -17.27 26.37
C ARG A 6 -21.71 -17.22 24.84
N CYS A 7 -20.97 -16.25 24.29
CA CYS A 7 -20.77 -16.05 22.87
C CYS A 7 -19.30 -15.70 22.62
N PRO A 8 -18.39 -16.69 22.64
CA PRO A 8 -16.94 -16.47 22.56
C PRO A 8 -16.49 -16.24 21.11
N ASP A 9 -17.11 -15.29 20.41
CA ASP A 9 -16.86 -14.97 18.99
C ASP A 9 -15.77 -13.91 18.78
N HIS A 10 -15.39 -13.18 19.83
CA HIS A 10 -14.30 -12.20 19.79
C HIS A 10 -13.50 -12.16 21.10
N SER A 11 -12.28 -11.63 21.01
CA SER A 11 -11.41 -11.49 22.18
C SER A 11 -11.79 -10.29 23.05
N ILE A 12 -11.38 -10.30 24.32
CA ILE A 12 -11.52 -9.14 25.20
C ILE A 12 -10.86 -7.88 24.63
N TRP A 13 -9.79 -8.03 23.84
CA TRP A 13 -9.11 -6.91 23.21
C TRP A 13 -9.96 -6.28 22.10
N ASP A 14 -10.61 -7.10 21.27
CA ASP A 14 -11.51 -6.59 20.23
C ASP A 14 -12.70 -5.86 20.85
N HIS A 15 -13.22 -6.36 21.98
CA HIS A 15 -14.27 -5.70 22.73
C HIS A 15 -13.83 -4.33 23.26
N LEU A 16 -12.63 -4.26 23.84
CA LEU A 16 -12.07 -3.01 24.36
C LEU A 16 -11.82 -2.00 23.25
N LYS A 17 -11.30 -2.42 22.09
CA LYS A 17 -11.10 -1.54 20.92
C LYS A 17 -12.41 -0.86 20.50
N VAL A 18 -13.48 -1.65 20.34
CA VAL A 18 -14.81 -1.10 19.95
C VAL A 18 -15.37 -0.18 21.05
N THR A 19 -15.18 -0.55 22.32
CA THR A 19 -15.63 0.27 23.46
C THR A 19 -14.90 1.60 23.50
N THR A 20 -13.57 1.61 23.30
CA THR A 20 -12.75 2.82 23.24
C THR A 20 -13.13 3.68 22.04
N ALA A 21 -13.32 3.09 20.86
CA ALA A 21 -13.76 3.79 19.66
C ALA A 21 -15.11 4.50 19.84
N LEU A 22 -15.98 3.97 20.71
CA LEU A 22 -17.29 4.53 21.04
C LEU A 22 -17.33 5.36 22.33
N ALA A 23 -16.18 5.60 22.98
CA ALA A 23 -16.13 6.26 24.28
C ALA A 23 -16.66 7.71 24.27
N PHE A 24 -16.81 8.33 23.09
CA PHE A 24 -17.42 9.64 22.92
C PHE A 24 -18.95 9.65 23.09
N MET A 25 -19.60 8.48 23.02
CA MET A 25 -21.05 8.37 23.13
C MET A 25 -21.52 8.68 24.56
N LYS A 26 -22.66 9.36 24.68
CA LYS A 26 -23.33 9.49 25.99
C LYS A 26 -24.03 8.18 26.34
N PRO A 27 -24.09 7.81 27.64
CA PRO A 27 -24.97 6.74 28.09
C PRO A 27 -26.40 7.05 27.66
N HIS A 28 -26.98 6.17 26.85
CA HIS A 28 -28.42 6.22 26.60
C HIS A 28 -29.10 5.75 27.90
N TRP A 29 -29.99 6.56 28.48
CA TRP A 29 -30.71 6.12 29.66
C TRP A 29 -31.57 4.90 29.30
N MET A 30 -31.47 3.86 30.11
CA MET A 30 -32.02 2.52 29.84
C MET A 30 -33.54 2.42 30.13
N PHE A 31 -34.16 3.45 30.74
CA PHE A 31 -35.43 3.27 31.48
C PHE A 31 -36.49 4.40 31.43
N LYS A 32 -36.51 5.34 30.47
CA LYS A 32 -37.61 6.34 30.33
C LYS A 32 -38.37 6.32 28.98
N PRO A 33 -39.07 5.23 28.64
CA PRO A 33 -39.87 5.11 27.40
C PRO A 33 -40.80 6.30 27.08
N ASP A 34 -41.23 7.00 28.12
CA ASP A 34 -42.25 8.02 28.19
C ASP A 34 -41.81 9.42 27.74
N GLU A 35 -40.50 9.69 27.66
CA GLU A 35 -39.94 10.94 27.09
C GLU A 35 -39.59 10.81 25.60
N TRP A 36 -39.95 9.71 24.93
CA TRP A 36 -39.58 9.45 23.53
C TRP A 36 -40.30 10.37 22.53
N SER A 37 -39.51 11.15 21.77
CA SER A 37 -40.00 11.93 20.62
C SER A 37 -39.20 11.62 19.34
N LYS A 38 -39.83 11.83 18.18
CA LYS A 38 -39.18 11.81 16.87
C LYS A 38 -38.06 12.86 16.78
N ASP A 39 -37.89 13.77 17.72
CA ASP A 39 -36.85 14.80 17.68
C ASP A 39 -35.70 14.52 18.69
N HIS A 40 -35.72 13.38 19.38
CA HIS A 40 -34.71 12.96 20.37
C HIS A 40 -33.58 12.06 19.80
N TRP A 41 -33.51 11.87 18.48
CA TRP A 41 -32.37 11.19 17.84
C TRP A 41 -31.22 12.13 17.48
N ASP A 42 -31.38 13.44 17.68
CA ASP A 42 -30.28 14.39 17.48
C ASP A 42 -29.32 14.32 18.68
N GLU A 43 -28.37 13.38 18.61
CA GLU A 43 -27.24 13.29 19.53
C GLU A 43 -26.17 14.36 19.27
N GLY A 44 -26.44 15.28 18.33
CA GLY A 44 -25.57 16.37 17.93
C GLY A 44 -24.18 15.86 17.58
N ALA A 45 -23.17 16.53 18.15
CA ALA A 45 -21.77 16.23 17.87
C ALA A 45 -21.34 14.80 18.27
N GLN A 46 -22.09 14.10 19.14
CA GLN A 46 -21.73 12.78 19.65
C GLN A 46 -22.38 11.62 18.89
N GLU A 47 -23.21 11.91 17.89
CA GLU A 47 -23.81 10.85 17.07
C GLU A 47 -22.69 10.00 16.43
N PRO A 48 -22.70 8.67 16.55
CA PRO A 48 -21.69 7.81 15.94
C PRO A 48 -21.94 7.63 14.44
N TRP A 49 -20.87 7.70 13.65
CA TRP A 49 -20.89 7.55 12.20
C TRP A 49 -19.84 6.54 11.75
N LEU A 50 -20.21 5.72 10.77
CA LEU A 50 -19.27 4.88 10.04
C LEU A 50 -18.82 5.63 8.80
N LEU A 51 -17.52 5.88 8.72
CA LEU A 51 -16.86 6.50 7.58
C LEU A 51 -16.06 5.45 6.82
N ARG A 52 -16.13 5.50 5.49
CA ARG A 52 -15.24 4.76 4.61
C ARG A 52 -14.50 5.74 3.71
N MET A 53 -13.18 5.63 3.67
CA MET A 53 -12.34 6.37 2.73
C MET A 53 -11.51 5.40 1.91
N SER A 54 -11.27 5.73 0.63
CA SER A 54 -10.40 4.95 -0.25
C SER A 54 -9.60 5.83 -1.19
N LEU A 55 -8.37 5.41 -1.46
CA LEU A 55 -7.48 5.94 -2.48
C LEU A 55 -7.71 5.19 -3.80
N GLY A 56 -7.78 5.92 -4.90
CA GLY A 56 -7.88 5.37 -6.25
C GLY A 56 -7.22 6.27 -7.29
N PRO A 57 -6.90 5.75 -8.49
CA PRO A 57 -7.09 4.39 -8.95
C PRO A 57 -5.90 3.47 -8.59
N THR A 58 -6.13 2.40 -7.81
CA THR A 58 -5.06 1.49 -7.34
C THR A 58 -4.43 0.65 -8.45
N GLN A 59 -5.24 -0.11 -9.19
CA GLN A 59 -4.73 -1.05 -10.20
C GLN A 59 -4.03 -0.34 -11.35
N ALA A 60 -4.63 0.74 -11.87
CA ALA A 60 -4.01 1.54 -12.92
C ALA A 60 -2.69 2.16 -12.44
N PHE A 61 -2.61 2.65 -11.19
CA PHE A 61 -1.38 3.21 -10.65
C PHE A 61 -0.27 2.16 -10.50
N ILE A 62 -0.59 0.95 -10.01
CA ILE A 62 0.39 -0.13 -9.83
C ILE A 62 0.85 -0.68 -11.19
N ALA A 63 -0.06 -0.81 -12.17
CA ALA A 63 0.25 -1.30 -13.50
C ALA A 63 1.19 -0.40 -14.31
N GLU A 64 1.34 0.88 -13.93
CA GLU A 64 2.33 1.80 -14.51
C GLU A 64 3.76 1.53 -13.99
N SER A 65 4.19 0.28 -14.09
CA SER A 65 5.45 -0.25 -13.58
C SER A 65 6.04 -1.23 -14.58
N ARG A 66 7.34 -1.12 -14.89
CA ARG A 66 8.03 -2.01 -15.83
C ARG A 66 8.95 -2.98 -15.10
N THR A 67 9.51 -2.55 -13.97
CA THR A 67 10.40 -3.37 -13.15
C THR A 67 9.69 -3.81 -11.86
N SER A 68 10.15 -4.91 -11.25
CA SER A 68 9.67 -5.35 -9.92
C SER A 68 9.83 -4.25 -8.86
N ARG A 69 10.87 -3.42 -9.01
CA ARG A 69 11.12 -2.25 -8.17
C ARG A 69 10.03 -1.19 -8.33
N ASP A 70 9.69 -0.80 -9.57
CA ASP A 70 8.62 0.18 -9.83
C ASP A 70 7.28 -0.30 -9.27
N LEU A 71 7.03 -1.61 -9.43
CA LEU A 71 5.83 -2.27 -8.93
C LEU A 71 5.76 -2.18 -7.40
N TRP A 72 6.87 -2.51 -6.74
CA TRP A 72 6.98 -2.42 -5.30
C TRP A 72 6.82 -0.99 -4.80
N VAL A 73 7.54 -0.02 -5.38
CA VAL A 73 7.45 1.40 -4.99
C VAL A 73 6.01 1.88 -5.16
N SER A 74 5.34 1.54 -6.26
CA SER A 74 3.95 1.91 -6.49
C SER A 74 3.00 1.36 -5.42
N SER A 75 3.19 0.09 -5.03
CA SER A 75 2.38 -0.56 -3.99
C SER A 75 2.65 0.04 -2.61
N PHE A 76 3.92 0.21 -2.26
CA PHE A 76 4.34 0.75 -0.97
C PHE A 76 3.94 2.22 -0.81
N LEU A 77 4.06 3.02 -1.88
CA LEU A 77 3.61 4.40 -1.91
C LEU A 77 2.09 4.51 -1.66
N LEU A 78 1.28 3.60 -2.21
CA LEU A 78 -0.16 3.58 -1.91
C LEU A 78 -0.44 3.26 -0.44
N ALA A 79 0.30 2.35 0.16
CA ALA A 79 0.19 2.03 1.59
C ALA A 79 0.63 3.22 2.47
N ASP A 80 1.71 3.91 2.11
CA ASP A 80 2.18 5.10 2.82
C ASP A 80 1.16 6.26 2.71
N LEU A 81 0.59 6.49 1.52
CA LEU A 81 -0.46 7.50 1.36
C LEU A 81 -1.75 7.10 2.09
N ALA A 82 -2.09 5.80 2.15
CA ALA A 82 -3.22 5.32 2.94
C ALA A 82 -3.03 5.60 4.44
N TRP A 83 -1.81 5.42 4.96
CA TRP A 83 -1.47 5.82 6.33
C TRP A 83 -1.70 7.31 6.56
N HIS A 84 -1.18 8.19 5.71
CA HIS A 84 -1.36 9.63 5.86
C HIS A 84 -2.83 10.07 5.71
N ALA A 85 -3.67 9.26 5.06
CA ALA A 85 -5.12 9.47 5.05
C ALA A 85 -5.79 9.07 6.39
N MET A 86 -5.24 8.07 7.09
CA MET A 86 -5.73 7.60 8.40
C MET A 86 -5.20 8.48 9.56
N GLU A 87 -3.99 8.99 9.44
CA GLU A 87 -3.26 9.69 10.51
C GLU A 87 -4.07 10.82 11.17
N PRO A 88 -4.79 11.72 10.46
CA PRO A 88 -5.59 12.75 11.13
C PRO A 88 -6.74 12.20 11.99
N PHE A 89 -7.24 11.01 11.68
CA PHE A 89 -8.24 10.32 12.52
C PHE A 89 -7.58 9.71 13.75
N VAL A 90 -6.42 9.07 13.56
CA VAL A 90 -5.62 8.46 14.64
C VAL A 90 -5.13 9.52 15.63
N GLU A 91 -4.65 10.67 15.16
CA GLU A 91 -4.23 11.77 16.02
C GLU A 91 -5.39 12.37 16.84
N GLN A 92 -6.59 12.39 16.27
CA GLN A 92 -7.75 13.01 16.90
C GLN A 92 -8.51 12.08 17.86
N TYR A 93 -8.63 10.80 17.52
CA TYR A 93 -9.48 9.84 18.25
C TYR A 93 -8.74 8.57 18.70
N GLY A 94 -7.43 8.47 18.43
CA GLY A 94 -6.64 7.27 18.69
C GLY A 94 -6.77 6.20 17.60
N PRO A 95 -5.90 5.17 17.60
CA PRO A 95 -5.86 4.14 16.58
C PRO A 95 -7.12 3.26 16.55
N ASP A 96 -7.79 3.09 17.70
CA ASP A 96 -8.99 2.26 17.83
C ASP A 96 -10.18 2.79 17.02
N CYS A 97 -10.18 4.07 16.61
CA CYS A 97 -11.22 4.59 15.73
C CYS A 97 -11.19 3.95 14.33
N ILE A 98 -10.07 3.35 13.92
CA ILE A 98 -9.95 2.63 12.65
C ILE A 98 -10.41 1.18 12.86
N VAL A 99 -11.60 0.88 12.35
CA VAL A 99 -12.21 -0.46 12.40
C VAL A 99 -11.56 -1.41 11.38
N TYR A 100 -11.13 -0.87 10.25
CA TYR A 100 -10.41 -1.62 9.21
C TYR A 100 -9.45 -0.69 8.47
N PRO A 101 -8.19 -1.10 8.20
CA PRO A 101 -7.53 -2.31 8.68
C PRO A 101 -7.24 -2.23 10.19
N ASP A 102 -6.92 -3.37 10.83
CA ASP A 102 -6.38 -3.35 12.20
C ASP A 102 -4.98 -2.72 12.19
N LEU A 103 -4.78 -1.73 13.06
CA LEU A 103 -3.51 -1.02 13.21
C LEU A 103 -2.61 -1.65 14.27
N CYS A 104 -3.12 -2.57 15.09
CA CYS A 104 -2.34 -3.24 16.12
C CYS A 104 -1.25 -4.13 15.49
N GLY A 105 0.02 -3.83 15.81
CA GLY A 105 1.19 -4.51 15.21
C GLY A 105 1.35 -4.24 13.72
N ASN A 106 0.70 -3.20 13.19
CA ASN A 106 0.91 -2.78 11.82
C ASN A 106 2.23 -1.99 11.75
N PRO A 107 3.21 -2.40 10.93
CA PRO A 107 4.53 -1.75 10.92
C PRO A 107 4.47 -0.24 10.66
N ARG A 108 3.52 0.23 9.86
CA ARG A 108 3.40 1.67 9.56
C ARG A 108 2.82 2.46 10.73
N ALA A 109 1.87 1.89 11.46
CA ALA A 109 1.36 2.46 12.70
C ALA A 109 2.43 2.43 13.80
N ASP A 110 3.22 1.36 13.86
CA ASP A 110 4.33 1.26 14.80
C ASP A 110 5.44 2.27 14.48
N CYS A 111 5.68 2.63 13.20
CA CYS A 111 6.57 3.76 12.88
C CYS A 111 6.09 5.07 13.51
N TRP A 112 4.77 5.35 13.48
CA TRP A 112 4.20 6.53 14.12
C TRP A 112 4.28 6.46 15.64
N LEU A 113 4.02 5.30 16.25
CA LEU A 113 4.25 5.09 17.68
C LEU A 113 5.72 5.30 18.05
N TYR A 114 6.66 4.84 17.23
CA TYR A 114 8.08 5.03 17.47
C TYR A 114 8.47 6.52 17.50
N GLU A 115 7.88 7.33 16.63
CA GLU A 115 8.13 8.78 16.55
C GLU A 115 7.44 9.57 17.68
N HIS A 116 6.21 9.21 18.05
CA HIS A 116 5.35 10.03 18.90
C HIS A 116 5.08 9.45 20.29
N TYR A 117 5.16 8.14 20.46
CA TYR A 117 4.77 7.37 21.66
C TYR A 117 5.75 6.21 21.89
N ARG A 118 7.05 6.51 22.00
CA ARG A 118 8.12 5.50 22.03
C ARG A 118 7.95 4.45 23.13
N ASP A 119 7.35 4.85 24.25
CA ASP A 119 7.01 4.05 25.42
C ASP A 119 5.90 3.01 25.19
N ALA A 120 5.12 3.15 24.11
CA ALA A 120 4.13 2.17 23.68
C ALA A 120 4.76 0.94 22.98
N LEU A 121 6.05 1.01 22.64
CA LEU A 121 6.79 -0.05 21.95
C LEU A 121 7.90 -0.62 22.84
N ALA A 122 8.35 -1.84 22.54
CA ALA A 122 9.53 -2.41 23.19
C ALA A 122 10.79 -1.56 22.96
N ASP A 123 11.73 -1.59 23.91
CA ASP A 123 12.97 -0.80 23.86
C ASP A 123 13.83 -1.11 22.63
N GLU A 124 13.81 -2.36 22.14
CA GLU A 124 14.53 -2.80 20.94
C GLU A 124 13.70 -2.71 19.65
N ALA A 125 12.49 -2.16 19.70
CA ALA A 125 11.63 -2.06 18.52
C ALA A 125 12.28 -1.22 17.41
N ASN A 126 12.34 -1.79 16.21
CA ASN A 126 12.76 -1.10 14.98
C ASN A 126 11.68 -1.34 13.92
N PRO A 127 10.55 -0.60 13.97
CA PRO A 127 9.44 -0.85 13.08
C PRO A 127 9.80 -0.49 11.64
N GLY A 128 9.59 -1.44 10.74
CA GLY A 128 9.83 -1.33 9.31
C GLY A 128 9.39 -2.61 8.61
N THR A 129 9.04 -2.52 7.32
CA THR A 129 8.66 -3.68 6.52
C THR A 129 8.84 -3.42 5.04
N PHE A 130 9.24 -4.46 4.31
CA PHE A 130 9.23 -4.44 2.84
C PHE A 130 7.83 -4.73 2.27
N ALA A 131 6.83 -5.06 3.08
CA ALA A 131 5.48 -5.34 2.60
C ALA A 131 4.61 -4.07 2.61
N ALA A 132 3.86 -3.85 1.53
CA ALA A 132 2.79 -2.86 1.53
C ALA A 132 1.56 -3.44 2.28
N VAL A 133 1.55 -3.33 3.62
CA VAL A 133 0.57 -4.01 4.48
C VAL A 133 -0.79 -3.30 4.52
N LEU A 134 -0.79 -1.98 4.38
CA LEU A 134 -2.02 -1.20 4.44
C LEU A 134 -2.80 -1.27 3.10
N PRO A 135 -4.11 -1.58 3.13
CA PRO A 135 -4.97 -1.53 1.96
C PRO A 135 -5.19 -0.09 1.50
N ASN A 136 -5.73 0.06 0.29
CA ASN A 136 -6.05 1.37 -0.28
C ASN A 136 -7.33 2.01 0.32
N ALA A 137 -7.97 1.39 1.31
CA ALA A 137 -9.20 1.88 1.90
C ALA A 137 -9.26 1.53 3.39
N PHE A 138 -9.89 2.41 4.16
CA PHE A 138 -10.12 2.19 5.59
C PHE A 138 -11.58 2.49 5.95
N VAL A 139 -12.02 1.90 7.06
CA VAL A 139 -13.30 2.18 7.71
C VAL A 139 -12.98 2.71 9.10
N ALA A 140 -13.55 3.87 9.43
CA ALA A 140 -13.41 4.50 10.73
C ALA A 140 -14.78 4.67 11.40
N LEU A 141 -14.77 4.57 12.73
CA LEU A 141 -15.90 4.84 13.60
C LEU A 141 -15.61 6.14 14.34
N VAL A 142 -16.40 7.17 14.04
CA VAL A 142 -16.13 8.54 14.46
C VAL A 142 -17.41 9.25 14.88
N PRO A 143 -17.34 10.26 15.76
CA PRO A 143 -18.48 11.12 16.04
C PRO A 143 -18.82 11.99 14.82
N ARG A 144 -20.08 12.47 14.74
CA ARG A 144 -20.51 13.52 13.80
C ARG A 144 -19.65 14.77 13.91
N GLY A 145 -19.28 15.10 15.15
CA GLY A 145 -18.53 16.30 15.53
C GLY A 145 -19.36 17.59 15.44
N GLY A 146 -18.78 18.67 15.95
CA GLY A 146 -19.37 20.02 15.93
C GLY A 146 -18.31 21.10 15.75
N GLU A 147 -18.73 22.35 15.62
CA GLU A 147 -17.81 23.48 15.40
C GLU A 147 -17.05 23.88 16.68
N ASP A 148 -17.71 23.82 17.84
CA ASP A 148 -17.22 24.39 19.10
C ASP A 148 -16.81 23.37 20.18
N GLY A 149 -16.11 22.28 19.81
CA GLY A 149 -15.75 21.24 20.78
C GLY A 149 -14.51 20.41 20.43
N HIS A 150 -14.21 19.46 21.33
CA HIS A 150 -13.11 18.49 21.12
C HIS A 150 -13.45 17.43 20.06
N LEU A 151 -14.74 17.22 19.76
CA LEU A 151 -15.21 16.31 18.71
C LEU A 151 -15.24 17.06 17.37
N ARG A 152 -14.23 16.80 16.55
CA ARG A 152 -14.08 17.40 15.21
C ARG A 152 -15.10 16.86 14.23
N ARG A 153 -15.61 17.73 13.36
CA ARG A 153 -16.53 17.33 12.30
C ARG A 153 -15.85 16.36 11.34
N ILE A 154 -16.64 15.42 10.84
CA ILE A 154 -16.20 14.41 9.87
C ILE A 154 -15.64 15.09 8.62
N GLU A 155 -16.30 16.15 8.15
CA GLU A 155 -15.88 16.91 6.97
C GLU A 155 -14.48 17.49 7.16
N ASP A 156 -14.23 18.16 8.29
CA ASP A 156 -12.93 18.77 8.61
C ASP A 156 -11.81 17.69 8.69
N LEU A 157 -12.11 16.52 9.25
CA LEU A 157 -11.17 15.40 9.31
C LEU A 157 -10.88 14.83 7.92
N THR A 158 -11.89 14.70 7.07
CA THR A 158 -11.69 14.21 5.70
C THR A 158 -10.91 15.19 4.84
N GLU A 159 -11.12 16.49 5.03
CA GLU A 159 -10.33 17.54 4.36
C GLU A 159 -8.87 17.51 4.80
N LYS A 160 -8.62 17.35 6.11
CA LYS A 160 -7.27 17.14 6.66
C LYS A 160 -6.61 15.89 6.10
N ALA A 161 -7.32 14.76 6.06
CA ALA A 161 -6.82 13.51 5.47
C ALA A 161 -6.46 13.69 3.98
N GLN A 162 -7.31 14.35 3.20
CA GLN A 162 -7.02 14.67 1.81
C GLN A 162 -5.81 15.59 1.66
N ALA A 163 -5.66 16.58 2.54
CA ALA A 163 -4.52 17.48 2.56
C ALA A 163 -3.22 16.75 2.93
N ALA A 164 -3.26 15.85 3.93
CA ALA A 164 -2.12 15.03 4.34
C ALA A 164 -1.62 14.14 3.20
N VAL A 165 -2.52 13.51 2.43
CA VAL A 165 -2.16 12.74 1.23
C VAL A 165 -1.48 13.62 0.17
N ARG A 166 -2.04 14.81 -0.10
CA ARG A 166 -1.45 15.75 -1.08
C ARG A 166 -0.08 16.24 -0.64
N GLU A 167 0.06 16.60 0.63
CA GLU A 167 1.32 17.09 1.17
C GLU A 167 2.37 15.98 1.18
N ARG A 168 2.02 14.77 1.62
CA ARG A 168 2.94 13.64 1.55
C ARG A 168 3.41 13.35 0.13
N TRP A 169 2.50 13.34 -0.84
CA TRP A 169 2.88 13.17 -2.25
C TRP A 169 3.86 14.25 -2.71
N LYS A 170 3.58 15.51 -2.37
CA LYS A 170 4.42 16.64 -2.71
C LYS A 170 5.80 16.52 -2.07
N THR A 171 5.90 16.19 -0.78
CA THR A 171 7.18 15.95 -0.10
C THR A 171 8.02 14.90 -0.84
N LEU A 172 7.40 13.77 -1.20
CA LEU A 172 8.09 12.71 -1.95
C LEU A 172 8.52 13.15 -3.36
N ALA A 173 7.70 13.97 -4.03
CA ALA A 173 8.06 14.56 -5.32
C ALA A 173 9.21 15.56 -5.19
N ASP A 174 9.20 16.41 -4.16
CA ASP A 174 10.23 17.43 -3.90
C ASP A 174 11.60 16.79 -3.61
N ILE A 175 11.61 15.63 -2.93
CA ILE A 175 12.82 14.83 -2.71
C ILE A 175 13.46 14.43 -4.05
N VAL A 176 12.67 13.92 -4.99
CA VAL A 176 13.16 13.50 -6.30
C VAL A 176 13.50 14.70 -7.19
N GLU A 177 12.70 15.78 -7.15
CA GLU A 177 13.00 17.02 -7.89
C GLU A 177 14.35 17.61 -7.48
N SER A 178 14.60 17.67 -6.17
CA SER A 178 15.87 18.15 -5.60
C SER A 178 17.05 17.28 -6.04
N TRP A 179 16.88 15.95 -6.00
CA TRP A 179 17.90 15.01 -6.45
C TRP A 179 18.21 15.15 -7.94
N ILE A 180 17.20 15.20 -8.81
CA ILE A 180 17.37 15.44 -10.26
C ILE A 180 18.03 16.80 -10.52
N THR A 181 17.66 17.83 -9.75
CA THR A 181 18.26 19.17 -9.84
C THR A 181 19.76 19.14 -9.57
N GLY A 182 20.17 18.47 -8.48
CA GLY A 182 21.57 18.35 -8.10
C GLY A 182 22.39 17.60 -9.15
N ILE A 183 21.84 16.51 -9.71
CA ILE A 183 22.47 15.76 -10.80
C ILE A 183 22.71 16.64 -12.03
N ARG A 184 21.75 17.51 -12.37
CA ARG A 184 21.82 18.33 -13.57
C ARG A 184 22.57 19.65 -13.37
N GLY A 185 22.90 20.04 -12.13
CA GLY A 185 23.45 21.36 -11.81
C GLY A 185 22.50 22.50 -12.17
N ASP A 186 21.19 22.28 -12.07
CA ASP A 186 20.14 23.23 -12.45
C ASP A 186 19.60 24.04 -11.25
N GLU A 187 20.37 24.13 -10.15
CA GLU A 187 19.96 24.75 -8.88
C GLU A 187 19.52 26.22 -9.04
N GLU A 188 20.28 27.00 -9.81
CA GLU A 188 20.02 28.42 -10.05
C GLU A 188 19.00 28.67 -11.18
N LYS A 189 18.39 27.62 -11.76
CA LYS A 189 17.54 27.72 -12.96
C LYS A 189 16.15 27.14 -12.70
N PRO A 190 15.24 27.89 -12.05
CA PRO A 190 13.90 27.40 -11.73
C PRO A 190 12.98 27.27 -12.95
N ASP A 191 13.26 28.02 -14.04
CA ASP A 191 12.38 28.13 -15.21
C ASP A 191 12.58 27.07 -16.29
N ARG A 192 13.38 26.04 -16.00
CA ARG A 192 13.62 24.90 -16.90
C ARG A 192 12.30 24.22 -17.29
N HIS A 193 12.21 23.81 -18.55
CA HIS A 193 11.04 23.16 -19.12
C HIS A 193 10.66 21.88 -18.35
N TRP A 194 11.65 21.07 -17.96
CA TRP A 194 11.40 19.85 -17.18
C TRP A 194 10.77 20.16 -15.81
N ARG A 195 11.16 21.25 -15.13
CA ARG A 195 10.58 21.66 -13.84
C ARG A 195 9.14 22.14 -13.99
N LYS A 196 8.84 22.87 -15.08
CA LYS A 196 7.45 23.27 -15.40
C LYS A 196 6.56 22.05 -15.62
N THR A 197 7.07 21.07 -16.37
CA THR A 197 6.38 19.78 -16.59
C THR A 197 6.23 18.98 -15.29
N TRP A 198 7.29 18.92 -14.47
CA TRP A 198 7.28 18.27 -13.16
C TRP A 198 6.20 18.86 -12.25
N ARG A 199 6.22 20.18 -12.03
CA ARG A 199 5.23 20.87 -11.20
C ARG A 199 3.81 20.73 -11.72
N ARG A 200 3.61 20.77 -13.05
CA ARG A 200 2.30 20.51 -13.66
C ARG A 200 1.80 19.11 -13.32
N GLN A 201 2.64 18.08 -13.49
CA GLN A 201 2.28 16.69 -13.29
C GLN A 201 2.16 16.27 -11.82
N HIS A 202 2.87 16.94 -10.90
CA HIS A 202 2.79 16.72 -9.46
C HIS A 202 1.85 17.69 -8.73
N GLY A 203 1.29 18.69 -9.42
CA GLY A 203 0.37 19.67 -8.84
C GLY A 203 -0.89 19.06 -8.23
N GLN A 204 -1.32 17.90 -8.76
CA GLN A 204 -2.24 17.00 -8.07
C GLN A 204 -1.67 15.59 -8.08
N PRO A 205 -1.78 14.83 -6.97
CA PRO A 205 -1.40 13.43 -6.99
C PRO A 205 -2.22 12.65 -8.03
N PRO A 206 -1.64 11.66 -8.72
CA PRO A 206 -2.36 10.79 -9.64
C PRO A 206 -3.36 9.86 -8.94
N VAL A 207 -3.36 9.87 -7.60
CA VAL A 207 -4.30 9.17 -6.73
C VAL A 207 -5.17 10.18 -6.00
N TYR A 208 -6.45 9.87 -5.86
CA TYR A 208 -7.45 10.71 -5.23
C TYR A 208 -8.18 9.95 -4.13
N CYS A 209 -8.61 10.68 -3.11
CA CYS A 209 -9.38 10.12 -2.01
C CYS A 209 -10.87 10.30 -2.26
N ILE A 210 -11.62 9.22 -2.16
CA ILE A 210 -13.08 9.23 -2.10
C ILE A 210 -13.47 8.85 -0.69
N TRP A 211 -14.49 9.49 -0.14
CA TRP A 211 -15.06 9.09 1.15
C TRP A 211 -16.58 9.13 1.14
N SER A 212 -17.18 8.28 1.96
CA SER A 212 -18.60 8.25 2.25
C SER A 212 -18.78 8.01 3.74
N ALA A 213 -19.85 8.53 4.31
CA ALA A 213 -20.18 8.29 5.71
C ALA A 213 -21.68 8.03 5.86
N VAL A 214 -22.03 7.21 6.85
CA VAL A 214 -23.40 6.91 7.23
C VAL A 214 -23.53 7.06 8.74
N SER A 215 -24.63 7.68 9.20
CA SER A 215 -24.96 7.69 10.61
C SER A 215 -25.24 6.26 11.07
N TRP A 216 -24.66 5.88 12.21
CA TRP A 216 -25.00 4.66 12.92
C TRP A 216 -26.12 4.98 13.93
N SER A 217 -27.28 5.32 13.40
CA SER A 217 -28.42 5.77 14.21
C SER A 217 -29.09 4.61 14.95
N PRO A 218 -29.77 4.87 16.07
CA PRO A 218 -30.57 3.85 16.73
C PRO A 218 -31.79 3.46 15.88
N MET A 219 -32.38 2.31 16.19
CA MET A 219 -33.65 1.87 15.58
C MET A 219 -34.83 2.75 16.02
N GLY A 220 -34.77 3.32 17.23
CA GLY A 220 -35.91 3.94 17.90
C GLY A 220 -36.62 2.98 18.86
N HIS A 221 -37.46 3.53 19.74
CA HIS A 221 -38.13 2.76 20.79
C HIS A 221 -39.42 2.12 20.24
N LEU A 222 -39.68 0.87 20.65
CA LEU A 222 -40.92 0.15 20.39
C LEU A 222 -41.58 -0.16 21.72
N ALA A 223 -42.85 0.17 21.87
CA ALA A 223 -43.53 -0.09 23.12
C ALA A 223 -44.09 -1.52 23.19
N ASP A 224 -44.29 -2.20 22.06
CA ASP A 224 -44.67 -3.62 22.01
C ASP A 224 -43.86 -4.39 20.96
N ALA A 225 -43.31 -5.56 21.35
CA ALA A 225 -42.62 -6.47 20.44
C ALA A 225 -43.56 -7.02 19.35
N ALA A 226 -44.86 -7.12 19.65
CA ALA A 226 -45.87 -7.57 18.69
C ALA A 226 -45.95 -6.65 17.45
N SER A 227 -45.54 -5.38 17.57
CA SER A 227 -45.48 -4.42 16.46
C SER A 227 -44.53 -4.83 15.33
N LEU A 228 -43.54 -5.69 15.60
CA LEU A 228 -42.58 -6.20 14.60
C LEU A 228 -43.08 -7.41 13.81
N ARG A 229 -44.22 -8.02 14.18
CA ARG A 229 -44.67 -9.29 13.62
C ARG A 229 -45.10 -9.16 12.16
N GLY A 230 -44.23 -9.58 11.24
CA GLY A 230 -44.47 -9.50 9.80
C GLY A 230 -45.38 -10.62 9.26
N ARG A 231 -45.41 -11.79 9.92
CA ARG A 231 -46.15 -12.99 9.48
C ARG A 231 -47.13 -13.44 10.57
N ALA A 232 -48.33 -13.87 10.18
CA ALA A 232 -49.27 -14.50 11.12
C ALA A 232 -48.76 -15.92 11.40
N LEU A 233 -48.60 -16.28 12.67
CA LEU A 233 -48.37 -17.68 13.04
C LEU A 233 -49.67 -18.46 12.86
N PRO A 234 -49.61 -19.76 12.51
CA PRO A 234 -50.80 -20.57 12.22
C PRO A 234 -51.83 -20.64 13.36
N VAL A 235 -51.43 -20.32 14.59
CA VAL A 235 -52.24 -20.44 15.81
C VAL A 235 -52.76 -19.10 16.35
N GLN A 236 -52.59 -18.00 15.60
CA GLN A 236 -53.00 -16.66 16.05
C GLN A 236 -54.43 -16.30 15.58
N ALA A 237 -55.17 -15.63 16.45
CA ALA A 237 -56.54 -15.18 16.19
C ALA A 237 -56.62 -14.16 15.03
N GLU A 238 -57.76 -14.13 14.33
CA GLU A 238 -58.10 -13.01 13.44
C GLU A 238 -58.07 -11.70 14.24
N GLY A 239 -57.37 -10.69 13.72
CA GLY A 239 -57.17 -9.42 14.42
C GLY A 239 -55.96 -9.35 15.36
N PHE A 240 -55.09 -10.37 15.47
CA PHE A 240 -53.89 -10.27 16.34
C PHE A 240 -52.94 -9.11 15.98
N ARG A 241 -53.03 -8.59 14.74
CA ARG A 241 -52.26 -7.44 14.23
C ARG A 241 -52.92 -6.10 14.53
N GLU A 242 -54.16 -6.11 14.98
CA GLU A 242 -54.89 -4.93 15.38
C GLU A 242 -54.54 -4.62 16.83
N ALA A 243 -54.11 -3.39 17.08
CA ALA A 243 -53.86 -2.95 18.43
C ALA A 243 -55.18 -2.91 19.19
N ALA A 244 -55.16 -3.32 20.46
CA ALA A 244 -56.29 -3.10 21.34
C ALA A 244 -56.65 -1.59 21.34
N PRO A 245 -57.95 -1.20 21.40
CA PRO A 245 -58.37 0.19 21.23
C PRO A 245 -57.67 1.18 22.17
N ASP A 246 -57.33 0.74 23.38
CA ASP A 246 -56.59 1.47 24.41
C ASP A 246 -55.09 1.68 24.08
N LYS A 247 -54.55 0.94 23.10
CA LYS A 247 -53.14 1.00 22.65
C LYS A 247 -52.97 1.54 21.22
N ALA A 248 -54.01 2.07 20.60
CA ALA A 248 -53.96 2.55 19.21
C ALA A 248 -52.87 3.61 18.96
N ALA A 249 -52.72 4.59 19.85
CA ALA A 249 -51.69 5.62 19.75
C ALA A 249 -50.26 5.06 19.88
N GLN A 250 -50.08 4.03 20.72
CA GLN A 250 -48.82 3.32 20.88
C GLN A 250 -48.45 2.56 19.60
N ALA A 251 -49.38 1.79 19.05
CA ALA A 251 -49.17 1.03 17.83
C ALA A 251 -48.89 1.94 16.62
N GLN A 252 -49.49 3.13 16.57
CA GLN A 252 -49.19 4.11 15.52
C GLN A 252 -47.76 4.65 15.63
N ARG A 253 -47.26 4.89 16.85
CA ARG A 253 -45.85 5.29 17.09
C ARG A 253 -44.89 4.18 16.67
N ASP A 254 -45.14 2.94 17.09
CA ASP A 254 -44.30 1.79 16.73
C ASP A 254 -44.24 1.60 15.21
N LYS A 255 -45.38 1.70 14.52
CA LYS A 255 -45.46 1.64 13.04
C LYS A 255 -44.63 2.74 12.37
N ALA A 256 -44.68 3.97 12.89
CA ALA A 256 -43.89 5.07 12.36
C ALA A 256 -42.38 4.84 12.54
N THR A 257 -41.95 4.32 13.70
CA THR A 257 -40.56 3.95 13.98
C THR A 257 -40.05 2.89 13.01
N ILE A 258 -40.84 1.82 12.81
CA ILE A 258 -40.50 0.73 11.88
C ILE A 258 -40.41 1.25 10.44
N ALA A 259 -41.36 2.10 10.03
CA ALA A 259 -41.37 2.71 8.69
C ALA A 259 -40.13 3.57 8.45
N ALA A 260 -39.75 4.43 9.41
CA ALA A 260 -38.57 5.29 9.31
C ALA A 260 -37.27 4.46 9.17
N ARG A 261 -37.11 3.39 9.96
CA ARG A 261 -35.96 2.48 9.82
C ARG A 261 -35.95 1.79 8.45
N ARG A 262 -37.12 1.30 8.01
CA ARG A 262 -37.25 0.63 6.70
C ARG A 262 -36.86 1.56 5.56
N GLU A 263 -37.31 2.81 5.58
CA GLU A 263 -36.95 3.83 4.59
C GLU A 263 -35.43 4.05 4.55
N ARG A 264 -34.78 4.10 5.72
CA ARG A 264 -33.33 4.32 5.84
C ARG A 264 -32.49 3.16 5.31
N LEU A 265 -32.83 1.92 5.65
CA LEU A 265 -31.95 0.75 5.48
C LEU A 265 -32.39 -0.22 4.37
N ALA A 266 -33.69 -0.44 4.19
CA ALA A 266 -34.20 -1.46 3.26
C ALA A 266 -33.82 -1.22 1.79
N PRO A 267 -33.75 0.02 1.26
CA PRO A 267 -33.36 0.26 -0.13
C PRO A 267 -31.94 -0.22 -0.49
N TRP A 268 -31.09 -0.41 0.52
CA TRP A 268 -29.68 -0.73 0.31
C TRP A 268 -29.39 -2.22 0.25
N VAL A 269 -30.33 -3.09 0.65
CA VAL A 269 -30.11 -4.53 0.76
C VAL A 269 -31.12 -5.33 -0.08
N PRO A 270 -30.76 -6.56 -0.53
CA PRO A 270 -31.71 -7.46 -1.17
C PRO A 270 -32.93 -7.76 -0.30
N LYS A 271 -34.08 -8.03 -0.93
CA LYS A 271 -35.34 -8.29 -0.23
C LYS A 271 -35.26 -9.50 0.69
N GLU A 272 -34.56 -10.56 0.29
CA GLU A 272 -34.40 -11.77 1.12
C GLU A 272 -33.54 -11.46 2.36
N THR A 273 -32.44 -10.72 2.18
CA THR A 273 -31.56 -10.30 3.28
C THR A 273 -32.32 -9.42 4.26
N TRP A 274 -33.08 -8.43 3.78
CA TRP A 274 -33.93 -7.60 4.62
C TRP A 274 -34.92 -8.45 5.43
N ALA A 275 -35.64 -9.36 4.76
CA ALA A 275 -36.61 -10.24 5.44
C ALA A 275 -35.98 -11.12 6.52
N HIS A 276 -34.75 -11.60 6.30
CA HIS A 276 -34.00 -12.35 7.30
C HIS A 276 -33.68 -11.51 8.55
N TYR A 277 -33.17 -10.28 8.38
CA TYR A 277 -32.90 -9.38 9.50
C TYR A 277 -34.18 -8.98 10.24
N GLU A 278 -35.29 -8.73 9.52
CA GLU A 278 -36.59 -8.46 10.16
C GLU A 278 -37.07 -9.64 11.00
N TRP A 279 -36.90 -10.86 10.52
CA TRP A 279 -37.26 -12.06 11.27
C TRP A 279 -36.39 -12.25 12.51
N ALA A 280 -35.07 -12.14 12.38
CA ALA A 280 -34.14 -12.21 13.51
C ALA A 280 -34.48 -11.16 14.57
N ARG A 281 -34.88 -9.96 14.10
CA ARG A 281 -35.30 -8.85 14.94
C ARG A 281 -36.58 -9.15 15.71
N GLU A 282 -37.60 -9.65 15.03
CA GLU A 282 -38.88 -10.07 15.63
C GLU A 282 -38.66 -11.10 16.75
N VAL A 283 -37.82 -12.11 16.49
CA VAL A 283 -37.47 -13.17 17.45
C VAL A 283 -36.76 -12.57 18.67
N TYR A 284 -35.74 -11.73 18.45
CA TYR A 284 -34.97 -11.14 19.55
C TYR A 284 -35.83 -10.20 20.40
N ALA A 285 -36.63 -9.33 19.76
CA ALA A 285 -37.54 -8.41 20.43
C ALA A 285 -38.62 -9.13 21.25
N SER A 286 -39.10 -10.29 20.78
CA SER A 286 -40.08 -11.10 21.51
C SER A 286 -39.52 -11.73 22.79
N CYS A 287 -38.21 -11.97 22.84
CA CYS A 287 -37.53 -12.53 24.02
C CYS A 287 -37.09 -11.42 24.99
N TYR A 288 -36.51 -10.33 24.49
CA TYR A 288 -35.91 -9.27 25.32
C TYR A 288 -36.05 -7.88 24.67
N LEU A 289 -37.27 -7.34 24.68
CA LEU A 289 -37.60 -6.05 24.05
C LEU A 289 -36.78 -4.86 24.59
N GLY A 290 -36.49 -4.84 25.89
CA GLY A 290 -35.67 -3.80 26.50
C GLY A 290 -34.25 -3.75 25.91
N PHE A 291 -33.52 -4.88 25.95
CA PHE A 291 -32.18 -4.98 25.37
C PHE A 291 -32.15 -4.78 23.86
N HIS A 292 -33.18 -5.25 23.15
CA HIS A 292 -33.31 -5.06 21.71
C HIS A 292 -33.24 -3.60 21.26
N GLN A 293 -33.73 -2.68 22.11
CA GLN A 293 -33.83 -1.26 21.80
C GLN A 293 -32.70 -0.42 22.38
N MET A 294 -31.88 -1.02 23.25
CA MET A 294 -30.65 -0.40 23.75
C MET A 294 -29.57 -0.29 22.67
N GLU A 295 -29.64 -1.15 21.63
CA GLU A 295 -28.49 -1.44 20.79
C GLU A 295 -28.59 -0.86 19.37
N ARG A 296 -27.57 -0.09 18.98
CA ARG A 296 -27.24 0.21 17.57
C ARG A 296 -26.61 -1.01 16.88
N GLY A 297 -26.04 -1.92 17.66
CA GLY A 297 -25.33 -3.12 17.23
C GLY A 297 -26.12 -4.01 16.28
N PHE A 298 -27.43 -4.17 16.51
CA PHE A 298 -28.25 -5.06 15.68
C PHE A 298 -28.28 -4.65 14.21
N ASP A 299 -28.30 -3.34 13.93
CA ASP A 299 -28.31 -2.80 12.56
C ASP A 299 -26.89 -2.56 12.00
N TYR A 300 -25.82 -2.95 12.70
CA TYR A 300 -24.45 -2.72 12.24
C TYR A 300 -24.21 -3.30 10.85
N ALA A 301 -24.59 -4.56 10.61
CA ALA A 301 -24.36 -5.21 9.32
C ALA A 301 -25.10 -4.52 8.17
N LEU A 302 -26.34 -4.08 8.41
CA LEU A 302 -27.15 -3.33 7.44
C LEU A 302 -26.55 -1.94 7.17
N THR A 303 -26.07 -1.27 8.22
CA THR A 303 -25.44 0.06 8.14
C THR A 303 -24.10 -0.02 7.42
N HIS A 304 -23.27 -1.03 7.70
CA HIS A 304 -22.02 -1.28 6.99
C HIS A 304 -22.25 -1.62 5.51
N HIS A 305 -23.31 -2.38 5.20
CA HIS A 305 -23.70 -2.65 3.81
C HIS A 305 -24.12 -1.36 3.08
N GLN A 306 -24.97 -0.54 3.71
CA GLN A 306 -25.35 0.77 3.20
C GLN A 306 -24.11 1.65 2.91
N LEU A 307 -23.16 1.73 3.86
CA LEU A 307 -21.91 2.46 3.68
C LEU A 307 -21.14 1.97 2.46
N SER A 308 -21.00 0.65 2.32
CA SER A 308 -20.28 0.02 1.22
C SER A 308 -20.93 0.33 -0.12
N MET A 309 -22.26 0.21 -0.23
CA MET A 309 -23.00 0.52 -1.45
C MET A 309 -22.90 2.01 -1.82
N ARG A 310 -23.09 2.92 -0.86
CA ARG A 310 -22.92 4.38 -1.08
C ARG A 310 -21.52 4.70 -1.57
N HIS A 311 -20.51 4.08 -0.97
CA HIS A 311 -19.11 4.28 -1.36
C HIS A 311 -18.82 3.77 -2.76
N HIS A 312 -19.33 2.60 -3.14
CA HIS A 312 -19.18 2.07 -4.50
C HIS A 312 -19.85 2.97 -5.55
N LEU A 313 -21.07 3.43 -5.30
CA LEU A 313 -21.77 4.37 -6.19
C LEU A 313 -20.98 5.67 -6.34
N ARG A 314 -20.54 6.25 -5.22
CA ARG A 314 -19.74 7.49 -5.24
C ARG A 314 -18.42 7.29 -6.01
N LYS A 315 -17.77 6.14 -5.84
CA LYS A 315 -16.56 5.79 -6.58
C LYS A 315 -16.81 5.64 -8.08
N ALA A 316 -17.93 5.05 -8.48
CA ALA A 316 -18.30 4.89 -9.89
C ALA A 316 -18.60 6.24 -10.57
N THR A 317 -19.15 7.21 -9.83
CA THR A 317 -19.46 8.56 -10.33
C THR A 317 -18.34 9.56 -10.12
N ALA A 318 -17.24 9.18 -9.44
CA ALA A 318 -16.15 10.10 -9.17
C ALA A 318 -15.46 10.47 -10.50
N PRO A 319 -15.25 11.75 -10.81
CA PRO A 319 -14.70 12.19 -12.10
C PRO A 319 -13.23 11.78 -12.33
N GLY A 320 -12.60 11.04 -11.40
CA GLY A 320 -11.19 10.68 -11.44
C GLY A 320 -10.28 11.90 -11.32
N VAL A 321 -8.98 11.70 -11.54
CA VAL A 321 -8.05 12.81 -11.79
C VAL A 321 -8.19 13.17 -13.26
N GLN A 322 -8.66 14.38 -13.57
CA GLN A 322 -8.63 14.89 -14.93
C GLN A 322 -7.19 15.21 -15.29
N GLU A 323 -6.59 14.41 -16.17
CA GLU A 323 -5.28 14.69 -16.72
C GLU A 323 -5.39 15.93 -17.62
N GLY A 324 -4.59 16.95 -17.31
CA GLY A 324 -4.48 18.14 -18.15
C GLY A 324 -3.90 17.81 -19.52
N GLU A 325 -3.77 18.83 -20.37
CA GLU A 325 -3.09 18.67 -21.65
C GLU A 325 -1.62 18.27 -21.41
N GLU A 326 -1.19 17.18 -22.05
CA GLU A 326 0.18 16.66 -21.97
C GLU A 326 0.83 16.75 -23.37
N PRO A 327 1.17 17.98 -23.83
CA PRO A 327 1.65 18.23 -25.18
C PRO A 327 3.13 17.89 -25.30
N GLY A 328 3.45 16.75 -25.90
CA GLY A 328 4.83 16.36 -26.18
C GLY A 328 5.01 14.86 -26.36
N GLU A 329 6.27 14.42 -26.35
CA GLU A 329 6.63 12.99 -26.39
C GLU A 329 6.06 12.30 -25.14
N LYS A 330 5.41 11.15 -25.34
CA LYS A 330 4.82 10.39 -24.23
C LYS A 330 5.86 9.59 -23.46
N CYS A 331 5.64 9.46 -22.16
CA CYS A 331 6.41 8.64 -21.26
C CYS A 331 6.47 7.19 -21.77
N THR A 332 7.68 6.62 -21.87
CA THR A 332 7.87 5.23 -22.31
C THR A 332 7.38 4.20 -21.31
N LEU A 333 7.09 4.60 -20.07
CA LEU A 333 6.57 3.73 -19.02
C LEU A 333 5.05 3.68 -19.01
N CYS A 334 4.39 4.84 -18.84
CA CYS A 334 2.93 4.89 -18.75
C CYS A 334 2.24 5.13 -20.10
N GLY A 335 2.90 5.73 -21.08
CA GLY A 335 2.31 6.11 -22.37
C GLY A 335 1.29 7.27 -22.31
N ARG A 336 0.96 7.79 -21.12
CA ARG A 336 -0.11 8.79 -20.93
C ARG A 336 0.41 10.23 -20.85
N ARG A 337 1.37 10.46 -19.95
CA ARG A 337 1.92 11.78 -19.60
C ARG A 337 3.13 12.16 -20.45
N GLU A 338 3.37 13.46 -20.61
CA GLU A 338 4.55 14.02 -21.29
C GLU A 338 5.83 13.60 -20.57
N ALA A 339 6.83 13.15 -21.32
CA ALA A 339 8.15 12.85 -20.79
C ALA A 339 8.92 14.14 -20.47
N LEU A 340 9.71 14.13 -19.40
CA LEU A 340 10.59 15.23 -19.06
C LEU A 340 11.63 15.44 -20.18
N ARG A 341 11.89 16.70 -20.52
CA ARG A 341 12.83 17.08 -21.58
C ARG A 341 13.65 18.31 -21.22
N ALA A 342 14.81 18.43 -21.87
CA ALA A 342 15.67 19.60 -21.78
C ALA A 342 15.03 20.82 -22.45
N ASP A 343 15.53 22.02 -22.13
CA ASP A 343 15.08 23.25 -22.76
C ASP A 343 15.40 23.26 -24.26
N GLY A 344 14.45 23.77 -25.03
CA GLY A 344 14.55 23.97 -26.48
C GLY A 344 13.21 24.40 -27.06
N GLU A 345 13.21 24.82 -28.32
CA GLU A 345 11.98 25.20 -29.01
C GLU A 345 11.04 24.01 -29.17
N SER A 346 9.75 24.21 -28.90
CA SER A 346 8.68 23.20 -29.06
C SER A 346 8.31 22.98 -30.53
N GLY A 347 9.32 22.86 -31.41
CA GLY A 347 9.17 22.65 -32.86
C GLY A 347 8.53 21.31 -33.22
N ASP A 348 9.03 20.64 -34.25
CA ASP A 348 8.49 19.32 -34.64
C ASP A 348 8.65 18.24 -33.54
N LEU A 349 7.86 17.17 -33.66
CA LEU A 349 7.87 16.06 -32.70
C LEU A 349 9.25 15.39 -32.58
N GLU A 350 10.04 15.41 -33.66
CA GLU A 350 11.38 14.82 -33.69
C GLU A 350 12.38 15.60 -32.83
N ASN A 351 12.31 16.94 -32.86
CA ASN A 351 13.08 17.78 -31.96
C ASN A 351 12.67 17.57 -30.49
N VAL A 352 11.36 17.46 -30.21
CA VAL A 352 10.87 17.15 -28.84
C VAL A 352 11.44 15.82 -28.34
N ARG A 353 11.45 14.79 -29.19
CA ARG A 353 12.06 13.48 -28.89
C ARG A 353 13.55 13.58 -28.63
N HIS A 354 14.27 14.35 -29.44
CA HIS A 354 15.70 14.58 -29.27
C HIS A 354 16.00 15.28 -27.92
N LEU A 355 15.23 16.31 -27.56
CA LEU A 355 15.34 17.01 -26.28
C LEU A 355 15.03 16.10 -25.09
N ALA A 356 14.06 15.20 -25.22
CA ALA A 356 13.75 14.19 -24.21
C ALA A 356 14.89 13.17 -24.06
N ARG A 357 15.42 12.63 -25.17
CA ARG A 357 16.58 11.72 -25.15
C ARG A 357 17.79 12.37 -24.48
N ARG A 358 18.10 13.61 -24.84
CA ARG A 358 19.18 14.40 -24.24
C ARG A 358 18.98 14.64 -22.74
N PHE A 359 17.74 14.79 -22.28
CA PHE A 359 17.46 14.92 -20.85
C PHE A 359 17.81 13.62 -20.12
N TRP A 360 17.35 12.49 -20.64
CA TRP A 360 17.46 11.19 -20.01
C TRP A 360 18.81 10.49 -20.19
N SER A 361 19.63 10.90 -21.16
CA SER A 361 20.96 10.31 -21.42
C SER A 361 22.04 10.63 -20.37
N HIS A 362 21.66 11.16 -19.20
CA HIS A 362 22.58 11.45 -18.10
C HIS A 362 22.93 10.15 -17.36
N GLU A 363 24.20 9.92 -16.99
CA GLU A 363 24.63 8.64 -16.35
C GLU A 363 23.84 8.25 -15.10
N GLU A 364 23.54 9.22 -14.24
CA GLU A 364 22.78 8.95 -13.02
C GLU A 364 21.29 8.65 -13.28
N LEU A 365 20.75 8.97 -14.45
CA LEU A 365 19.36 8.71 -14.81
C LEU A 365 19.23 7.47 -15.73
N ASP A 366 20.18 7.34 -16.64
CA ASP A 366 20.36 6.22 -17.55
C ASP A 366 21.85 5.83 -17.53
N PRO A 367 22.23 4.75 -16.82
CA PRO A 367 23.60 4.24 -16.84
C PRO A 367 24.10 3.94 -18.25
N ASP A 368 23.16 3.64 -19.17
CA ASP A 368 23.44 3.39 -20.57
C ASP A 368 23.55 4.67 -21.42
N LYS A 369 23.29 5.87 -20.88
CA LYS A 369 23.41 7.14 -21.61
C LYS A 369 22.72 7.15 -22.98
N THR A 370 21.72 6.28 -23.18
CA THR A 370 20.99 6.14 -24.44
C THR A 370 19.83 7.12 -24.52
N GLY A 371 19.24 7.47 -23.37
CA GLY A 371 17.96 8.16 -23.30
C GLY A 371 16.82 7.33 -23.92
N ALA A 372 16.98 6.00 -24.00
CA ALA A 372 15.99 5.10 -24.57
C ALA A 372 14.72 5.02 -23.71
N GLU A 373 14.87 5.09 -22.39
CA GLU A 373 13.78 5.26 -21.44
C GLU A 373 13.55 6.76 -21.18
N ARG A 374 12.34 7.25 -21.42
CA ARG A 374 11.96 8.65 -21.25
C ARG A 374 10.74 8.72 -20.35
N LEU A 375 10.92 9.20 -19.12
CA LEU A 375 9.88 9.15 -18.10
C LEU A 375 9.16 10.50 -17.95
N CYS A 376 7.88 10.46 -17.60
CA CYS A 376 7.19 11.63 -17.03
C CYS A 376 7.60 11.81 -15.56
N GLY A 377 7.26 12.95 -14.95
CA GLY A 377 7.55 13.25 -13.54
C GLY A 377 7.04 12.17 -12.58
N VAL A 378 5.80 11.70 -12.74
CA VAL A 378 5.25 10.66 -11.85
C VAL A 378 5.99 9.33 -11.97
N CYS A 379 6.30 8.90 -13.19
CA CYS A 379 7.05 7.66 -13.42
C CYS A 379 8.51 7.80 -12.96
N ALA A 380 9.12 8.97 -13.14
CA ALA A 380 10.45 9.28 -12.66
C ALA A 380 10.49 9.28 -11.12
N MET A 381 9.50 9.87 -10.45
CA MET A 381 9.37 9.82 -9.00
C MET A 381 9.37 8.37 -8.51
N LYS A 382 8.50 7.50 -9.08
CA LYS A 382 8.48 6.08 -8.71
C LYS A 382 9.82 5.37 -8.93
N ARG A 383 10.47 5.64 -10.07
CA ARG A 383 11.72 4.97 -10.45
C ARG A 383 12.88 5.35 -9.52
N PHE A 384 12.95 6.61 -9.13
CA PHE A 384 14.12 7.17 -8.45
C PHE A 384 13.89 7.55 -6.98
N LEU A 385 12.69 7.35 -6.42
CA LEU A 385 12.38 7.76 -5.04
C LEU A 385 13.36 7.18 -4.02
N VAL A 386 13.67 5.90 -4.15
CA VAL A 386 14.59 5.22 -3.24
C VAL A 386 16.03 5.74 -3.40
N GLU A 387 16.50 6.01 -4.62
CA GLU A 387 17.82 6.60 -4.84
C GLU A 387 17.91 8.05 -4.41
N ALA A 388 16.82 8.80 -4.52
CA ALA A 388 16.77 10.19 -4.08
C ALA A 388 16.74 10.29 -2.55
N ASP A 389 16.16 9.32 -1.85
CA ASP A 389 15.96 9.34 -0.41
C ASP A 389 17.02 8.56 0.40
N GLN A 390 18.29 8.98 0.30
CA GLN A 390 19.39 8.27 0.98
C GLN A 390 19.53 8.60 2.46
N ASN A 391 18.84 9.63 2.97
CA ASN A 391 18.97 10.09 4.35
C ASN A 391 17.85 9.55 5.25
N LEU A 392 18.11 8.42 5.92
CA LEU A 392 17.17 7.77 6.85
C LEU A 392 16.86 8.60 8.10
N SER A 393 17.73 9.55 8.48
CA SER A 393 17.51 10.37 9.67
C SER A 393 16.42 11.44 9.49
N ARG A 394 15.98 11.66 8.25
CA ARG A 394 14.98 12.67 7.93
C ARG A 394 13.59 12.13 8.30
N LYS A 395 12.79 12.93 9.03
CA LYS A 395 11.46 12.53 9.50
C LYS A 395 10.52 12.11 8.36
N ASP A 396 10.61 12.78 7.22
CA ASP A 396 9.82 12.51 6.02
C ASP A 396 10.47 11.48 5.08
N SER A 397 11.52 10.76 5.50
CA SER A 397 12.16 9.73 4.69
C SER A 397 11.16 8.63 4.33
N PHE A 398 11.05 8.34 3.05
CA PHE A 398 10.38 7.17 2.52
C PHE A 398 11.15 5.89 2.87
N ASN A 399 12.47 5.91 2.75
CA ASN A 399 13.34 4.77 3.00
C ASN A 399 13.36 4.34 4.46
N ALA A 400 13.28 5.27 5.41
CA ALA A 400 13.18 4.94 6.84
C ALA A 400 11.94 4.07 7.16
N THR A 401 10.81 4.35 6.51
CA THR A 401 9.55 3.65 6.80
C THR A 401 9.57 2.15 6.50
N TRP A 402 10.38 1.70 5.53
CA TRP A 402 10.52 0.27 5.21
C TRP A 402 11.83 -0.33 5.72
N ALA A 403 12.90 0.45 5.81
CA ALA A 403 14.21 0.00 6.30
C ALA A 403 14.25 -0.18 7.82
N GLY A 404 13.36 0.50 8.55
CA GLY A 404 13.33 0.53 10.00
C GLY A 404 13.70 1.91 10.54
N MET A 405 12.87 2.45 11.45
CA MET A 405 13.06 3.79 12.03
C MET A 405 14.33 3.95 12.88
N ALA A 406 14.89 2.85 13.39
CA ALA A 406 16.15 2.83 14.14
C ALA A 406 17.36 2.40 13.29
N SER A 407 17.14 2.00 12.04
CA SER A 407 18.19 1.53 11.15
C SER A 407 19.11 2.67 10.72
N LYS A 408 20.43 2.42 10.72
CA LYS A 408 21.40 3.38 10.20
C LYS A 408 21.66 3.12 8.72
N PHE A 409 22.18 4.12 8.03
CA PHE A 409 22.52 4.02 6.61
C PHE A 409 23.44 2.83 6.35
N GLU A 410 24.45 2.62 7.19
CA GLU A 410 25.44 1.54 7.05
C GLU A 410 24.84 0.14 7.21
N ASP A 411 23.70 0.02 7.90
CA ASP A 411 23.04 -1.27 8.15
C ASP A 411 22.29 -1.77 6.91
N VAL A 412 21.85 -0.85 6.05
CA VAL A 412 20.96 -1.13 4.91
C VAL A 412 21.54 -0.75 3.54
N ALA A 413 22.59 0.07 3.50
CA ALA A 413 23.23 0.46 2.25
C ALA A 413 23.99 -0.72 1.61
N ASP A 414 23.86 -0.83 0.29
CA ASP A 414 24.64 -1.79 -0.49
C ASP A 414 26.06 -1.23 -0.70
N PRO A 415 27.12 -1.92 -0.27
CA PRO A 415 28.50 -1.41 -0.31
C PRO A 415 29.10 -1.33 -1.73
N GLY A 416 28.41 -1.91 -2.72
CA GLY A 416 28.83 -1.97 -4.13
C GLY A 416 27.86 -1.26 -5.07
N GLY A 417 27.27 -0.15 -4.61
CA GLY A 417 26.33 0.65 -5.40
C GLY A 417 26.95 1.30 -6.64
N ARG A 418 26.19 2.21 -7.26
CA ARG A 418 26.56 2.94 -8.48
C ARG A 418 27.88 3.65 -8.25
N HIS A 419 28.78 3.52 -9.22
CA HIS A 419 30.12 4.12 -9.17
C HIS A 419 30.97 3.72 -7.94
N GLY A 420 30.65 2.59 -7.29
CA GLY A 420 31.38 2.08 -6.13
C GLY A 420 31.11 2.82 -4.82
N LYS A 421 30.06 3.65 -4.77
CA LYS A 421 29.60 4.30 -3.54
C LYS A 421 28.57 3.43 -2.82
N ALA A 422 28.58 3.48 -1.49
CA ALA A 422 27.51 2.89 -0.70
C ALA A 422 26.22 3.67 -0.93
N GLU A 423 25.12 2.96 -1.19
CA GLU A 423 23.80 3.57 -1.39
C GLU A 423 22.69 2.58 -1.01
N ILE A 424 21.58 3.11 -0.51
CA ILE A 424 20.37 2.36 -0.23
C ILE A 424 19.73 1.97 -1.56
N ARG A 425 19.57 0.67 -1.74
CA ARG A 425 18.83 0.09 -2.85
C ARG A 425 17.76 -0.85 -2.32
N LEU A 426 16.71 -0.99 -3.11
CA LEU A 426 15.71 -1.99 -2.83
C LEU A 426 16.27 -3.39 -3.10
N PRO A 427 16.21 -4.33 -2.14
CA PRO A 427 16.67 -5.70 -2.32
C PRO A 427 15.64 -6.53 -3.11
N PHE A 428 15.00 -5.94 -4.12
CA PHE A 428 14.04 -6.65 -4.96
C PHE A 428 14.77 -7.29 -6.16
N PRO A 429 14.80 -8.63 -6.22
CA PRO A 429 15.45 -9.33 -7.31
C PRO A 429 14.71 -9.11 -8.63
N SER A 430 15.45 -9.18 -9.74
CA SER A 430 14.85 -9.30 -11.07
C SER A 430 13.96 -10.55 -11.18
N THR A 431 13.05 -10.55 -12.17
CA THR A 431 12.20 -11.72 -12.45
C THR A 431 13.04 -12.95 -12.80
N ALA A 432 14.15 -12.76 -13.52
CA ALA A 432 15.11 -13.81 -13.82
C ALA A 432 15.76 -14.37 -12.54
N THR A 433 16.10 -13.51 -11.58
CA THR A 433 16.64 -13.94 -10.27
C THR A 433 15.61 -14.73 -9.48
N ILE A 434 14.34 -14.33 -9.48
CA ILE A 434 13.26 -15.09 -8.83
C ILE A 434 13.15 -16.49 -9.44
N THR A 435 13.17 -16.61 -10.77
CA THR A 435 13.09 -17.89 -11.48
C THR A 435 14.37 -18.73 -11.31
N GLY A 436 15.54 -18.09 -11.26
CA GLY A 436 16.85 -18.73 -11.14
C GLY A 436 17.25 -19.21 -9.75
N GLN A 437 16.45 -18.96 -8.71
CA GLN A 437 16.79 -19.27 -7.30
C GLN A 437 17.25 -20.71 -7.09
N ARG A 438 16.51 -21.70 -7.63
CA ARG A 438 16.85 -23.11 -7.45
C ARG A 438 18.22 -23.45 -8.07
N TYR A 439 18.50 -22.87 -9.23
CA TYR A 439 19.76 -23.07 -9.92
C TYR A 439 20.92 -22.44 -9.15
N LEU A 440 20.77 -21.18 -8.72
CA LEU A 440 21.80 -20.48 -7.92
C LEU A 440 22.07 -21.20 -6.59
N GLU A 441 21.02 -21.66 -5.90
CA GLU A 441 21.15 -22.49 -4.70
C GLU A 441 21.99 -23.75 -4.98
N ALA A 442 21.67 -24.50 -6.03
CA ALA A 442 22.37 -25.72 -6.38
C ALA A 442 23.84 -25.47 -6.74
N VAL A 443 24.13 -24.44 -7.55
CA VAL A 443 25.51 -24.05 -7.92
C VAL A 443 26.32 -23.72 -6.68
N VAL A 444 25.80 -22.91 -5.76
CA VAL A 444 26.55 -22.45 -4.59
C VAL A 444 26.76 -23.57 -3.58
N ARG A 445 25.76 -24.42 -3.36
CA ARG A 445 25.90 -25.61 -2.50
C ARG A 445 26.99 -26.54 -3.02
N ASP A 446 26.98 -26.83 -4.32
CA ASP A 446 27.98 -27.72 -4.91
C ASP A 446 29.35 -27.07 -4.98
N ALA A 447 29.44 -25.77 -5.26
CA ALA A 447 30.71 -25.03 -5.27
C ALA A 447 31.30 -24.83 -3.87
N ALA A 448 30.52 -25.02 -2.79
CA ALA A 448 31.03 -25.03 -1.43
C ALA A 448 31.86 -26.28 -1.12
N GLU A 449 31.65 -27.39 -1.85
CA GLU A 449 32.45 -28.60 -1.69
C GLU A 449 33.88 -28.39 -2.20
N PRO A 450 34.93 -28.74 -1.43
CA PRO A 450 36.32 -28.49 -1.81
C PRO A 450 36.76 -29.14 -3.13
N THR A 451 36.15 -30.26 -3.49
CA THR A 451 36.47 -31.07 -4.67
C THR A 451 35.64 -30.72 -5.91
N SER A 452 34.72 -29.75 -5.79
CA SER A 452 33.77 -29.44 -6.86
C SER A 452 34.41 -28.70 -8.03
N SER A 453 34.11 -29.16 -9.23
CA SER A 453 34.53 -28.52 -10.49
C SER A 453 33.89 -27.13 -10.70
N LEU A 454 32.84 -26.82 -9.95
CA LEU A 454 32.09 -25.56 -10.06
C LEU A 454 32.76 -24.41 -9.32
N ARG A 455 33.57 -24.67 -8.27
CA ARG A 455 34.18 -23.62 -7.46
C ARG A 455 35.09 -22.69 -8.28
N PRO A 456 36.01 -23.18 -9.13
CA PRO A 456 36.79 -22.32 -10.01
C PRO A 456 35.93 -21.48 -10.98
N ARG A 457 34.80 -22.03 -11.43
CA ARG A 457 33.86 -21.35 -12.35
C ARG A 457 33.10 -20.21 -11.68
N VAL A 458 32.73 -20.39 -10.41
CA VAL A 458 32.10 -19.32 -9.62
C VAL A 458 33.09 -18.16 -9.39
N VAL A 459 34.34 -18.47 -9.01
CA VAL A 459 35.39 -17.45 -8.85
C VAL A 459 35.65 -16.69 -10.15
N GLU A 460 35.67 -17.41 -11.27
CA GLU A 460 35.82 -16.85 -12.62
C GLU A 460 34.69 -15.86 -12.95
N ILE A 461 33.44 -16.22 -12.71
CA ILE A 461 32.28 -15.34 -12.91
C ILE A 461 32.35 -14.12 -12.00
N VAL A 462 32.60 -14.30 -10.70
CA VAL A 462 32.67 -13.18 -9.74
C VAL A 462 33.76 -12.18 -10.15
N SER A 463 34.90 -12.69 -10.62
CA SER A 463 36.00 -11.87 -11.13
C SER A 463 35.60 -11.13 -12.40
N ALA A 464 34.89 -11.79 -13.32
CA ALA A 464 34.40 -11.18 -14.55
C ALA A 464 33.33 -10.11 -14.29
N CYS A 465 32.38 -10.36 -13.39
CA CYS A 465 31.38 -9.39 -12.96
C CYS A 465 32.03 -8.16 -12.33
N LYS A 466 33.04 -8.36 -11.48
CA LYS A 466 33.81 -7.27 -10.87
C LYS A 466 34.58 -6.47 -11.91
N ALA A 467 35.22 -7.14 -12.88
CA ALA A 467 35.93 -6.48 -13.96
C ALA A 467 34.97 -5.65 -14.83
N ALA A 468 33.78 -6.19 -15.13
CA ALA A 468 32.72 -5.51 -15.87
C ALA A 468 32.02 -4.38 -15.06
N GLY A 469 32.39 -4.19 -13.78
CA GLY A 469 31.81 -3.13 -12.94
C GLY A 469 30.33 -3.34 -12.62
N LEU A 470 29.86 -4.59 -12.60
CA LEU A 470 28.46 -4.89 -12.31
C LEU A 470 28.16 -4.60 -10.83
N PRO A 471 26.98 -4.03 -10.52
CA PRO A 471 26.60 -3.74 -9.15
C PRO A 471 26.29 -5.03 -8.38
N ARG A 472 26.64 -5.03 -7.08
CA ARG A 472 26.19 -6.05 -6.13
C ARG A 472 24.97 -5.55 -5.37
N THR A 473 24.12 -6.48 -4.97
CA THR A 473 22.85 -6.19 -4.30
C THR A 473 22.60 -7.18 -3.17
N SER A 474 21.89 -6.73 -2.14
CA SER A 474 21.56 -7.55 -0.97
C SER A 474 20.27 -8.37 -1.08
N PHE A 475 19.71 -8.53 -2.29
CA PHE A 475 18.46 -9.29 -2.53
C PHE A 475 18.44 -10.74 -2.03
N PRO A 476 19.55 -11.50 -1.89
CA PRO A 476 19.47 -12.88 -1.41
C PRO A 476 18.77 -13.01 -0.06
N ARG A 477 18.85 -11.97 0.77
CA ARG A 477 18.17 -11.89 2.08
C ARG A 477 16.65 -11.88 1.96
N ALA A 478 16.11 -11.37 0.86
CA ALA A 478 14.67 -11.27 0.60
C ALA A 478 14.08 -12.54 -0.04
N LEU A 479 14.92 -13.50 -0.46
CA LEU A 479 14.51 -14.68 -1.19
C LEU A 479 14.48 -15.93 -0.29
N PRO A 480 13.32 -16.58 -0.08
CA PRO A 480 13.20 -17.69 0.88
C PRO A 480 14.19 -18.86 0.67
N ARG A 481 14.58 -19.15 -0.58
CA ARG A 481 15.54 -20.21 -0.90
C ARG A 481 17.00 -19.77 -0.77
N LEU A 482 17.30 -18.54 -1.17
CA LEU A 482 18.68 -18.03 -1.14
C LEU A 482 19.07 -17.48 0.23
N ALA A 483 18.13 -16.98 1.04
CA ALA A 483 18.43 -16.37 2.33
C ALA A 483 19.15 -17.33 3.31
N PRO A 484 18.72 -18.60 3.48
CA PRO A 484 19.44 -19.56 4.32
C PRO A 484 20.84 -19.88 3.77
N VAL A 485 20.97 -20.07 2.46
CA VAL A 485 22.24 -20.40 1.79
C VAL A 485 23.22 -19.23 1.89
N HIS A 486 22.76 -18.02 1.62
CA HIS A 486 23.53 -16.79 1.77
C HIS A 486 23.99 -16.61 3.23
N GLY A 487 23.13 -16.89 4.21
CA GLY A 487 23.50 -16.89 5.62
C GLY A 487 24.61 -17.88 5.95
N GLN A 488 24.51 -19.13 5.47
CA GLN A 488 25.54 -20.17 5.65
C GLN A 488 26.88 -19.79 5.01
N VAL A 489 26.84 -19.28 3.78
CA VAL A 489 28.04 -18.84 3.04
C VAL A 489 28.70 -17.66 3.75
N ARG A 490 27.92 -16.69 4.25
CA ARG A 490 28.43 -15.56 5.02
C ARG A 490 29.17 -16.02 6.28
N VAL A 491 28.64 -17.00 7.01
CA VAL A 491 29.28 -17.57 8.21
C VAL A 491 30.56 -18.34 7.84
N SER A 492 30.58 -19.02 6.68
CA SER A 492 31.77 -19.73 6.19
C SER A 492 32.93 -18.81 5.81
N GLY A 493 32.67 -17.50 5.63
CA GLY A 493 33.68 -16.52 5.20
C GLY A 493 34.07 -16.59 3.72
N ASN A 494 33.42 -17.44 2.91
CA ASN A 494 33.71 -17.55 1.48
C ASN A 494 33.14 -16.36 0.69
N LYS A 495 33.98 -15.34 0.49
CA LYS A 495 33.62 -14.08 -0.15
C LYS A 495 33.17 -14.23 -1.62
N ASP A 496 33.69 -15.20 -2.35
CA ASP A 496 33.35 -15.41 -3.77
C ASP A 496 31.97 -16.04 -3.92
N LEU A 497 31.67 -17.08 -3.13
CA LEU A 497 30.32 -17.66 -3.10
C LEU A 497 29.29 -16.64 -2.64
N GLN A 498 29.64 -15.80 -1.66
CA GLN A 498 28.78 -14.72 -1.20
C GLN A 498 28.53 -13.72 -2.34
N ALA A 499 29.60 -13.27 -3.02
CA ALA A 499 29.50 -12.32 -4.11
C ALA A 499 28.68 -12.87 -5.29
N CYS A 500 28.81 -14.15 -5.61
CA CYS A 500 28.05 -14.81 -6.67
C CYS A 500 26.53 -14.70 -6.45
N LEU A 501 26.07 -14.86 -5.20
CA LEU A 501 24.66 -14.70 -4.85
C LEU A 501 24.17 -13.25 -4.92
N GLU A 502 25.07 -12.28 -4.76
CA GLU A 502 24.72 -10.85 -4.71
C GLU A 502 24.68 -10.17 -6.09
N TYR A 503 25.10 -10.86 -7.16
CA TYR A 503 24.93 -10.41 -8.54
C TYR A 503 23.59 -10.89 -9.12
N GLU A 504 22.96 -10.07 -9.96
CA GLU A 504 21.72 -10.42 -10.64
C GLU A 504 21.87 -11.69 -11.49
N ALA A 505 20.86 -12.57 -11.43
CA ALA A 505 20.85 -13.81 -12.19
C ALA A 505 20.88 -13.56 -13.70
N GLU A 506 20.33 -12.44 -14.18
CA GLU A 506 20.43 -12.00 -15.58
C GLU A 506 21.89 -11.94 -16.05
N ASP A 507 22.80 -11.53 -15.16
CA ASP A 507 24.22 -11.34 -15.47
C ASP A 507 25.05 -12.62 -15.30
N VAL A 508 24.70 -13.47 -14.33
CA VAL A 508 25.48 -14.68 -14.02
C VAL A 508 24.96 -15.95 -14.69
N LEU A 509 23.72 -15.93 -15.22
CA LEU A 509 23.10 -17.11 -15.84
C LEU A 509 22.90 -16.98 -17.35
N PHE A 510 22.68 -15.78 -17.88
CA PHE A 510 22.25 -15.59 -19.27
C PHE A 510 23.34 -14.85 -20.09
N PRO A 511 24.06 -15.55 -20.99
CA PRO A 511 25.11 -14.93 -21.81
C PRO A 511 24.57 -13.84 -22.75
N GLU A 512 23.30 -13.91 -23.13
CA GLU A 512 22.62 -12.94 -24.00
C GLU A 512 22.56 -11.55 -23.35
N THR A 513 22.51 -11.48 -22.01
CA THR A 513 22.55 -10.22 -21.26
C THR A 513 23.89 -9.51 -21.48
N ALA A 514 25.00 -10.27 -21.46
CA ALA A 514 26.33 -9.73 -21.74
C ALA A 514 26.43 -9.24 -23.19
N ASP A 515 25.84 -9.96 -24.15
CA ASP A 515 25.78 -9.56 -25.56
C ASP A 515 25.02 -8.25 -25.76
N GLY A 516 23.87 -8.11 -25.10
CA GLY A 516 23.06 -6.89 -25.13
C GLY A 516 23.81 -5.68 -24.56
N LYS A 517 24.47 -5.87 -23.40
CA LYS A 517 25.32 -4.84 -22.78
C LYS A 517 26.53 -4.50 -23.67
N ALA A 518 27.17 -5.50 -24.28
CA ALA A 518 28.33 -5.32 -25.16
C ALA A 518 27.96 -4.52 -26.42
N HIS A 519 26.79 -4.76 -27.02
CA HIS A 519 26.28 -3.95 -28.13
C HIS A 519 26.07 -2.49 -27.71
N GLY A 520 25.46 -2.27 -26.54
CA GLY A 520 25.20 -0.92 -26.01
C GLY A 520 26.47 -0.14 -25.72
N VAL A 521 27.51 -0.81 -25.22
CA VAL A 521 28.82 -0.21 -24.90
C VAL A 521 29.69 -0.04 -26.15
N GLY A 522 29.64 -1.00 -27.08
CA GLY A 522 30.33 -0.94 -28.37
C GLY A 522 29.85 0.22 -29.23
N ALA A 523 28.56 0.52 -29.21
CA ALA A 523 27.99 1.72 -29.84
C ALA A 523 28.56 3.05 -29.29
N ARG A 524 29.18 3.03 -28.10
CA ARG A 524 29.82 4.19 -27.44
C ARG A 524 31.34 4.26 -27.63
N GLY A 525 31.93 3.33 -28.39
CA GLY A 525 33.38 3.31 -28.67
C GLY A 525 34.27 2.82 -27.53
N LYS A 526 33.71 2.22 -26.48
CA LYS A 526 34.48 1.71 -25.32
C LYS A 526 34.92 0.25 -25.53
N LYS A 527 35.96 0.04 -26.34
CA LYS A 527 36.44 -1.31 -26.70
C LYS A 527 36.84 -2.16 -25.50
N GLU A 528 37.50 -1.59 -24.49
CA GLU A 528 37.91 -2.32 -23.29
C GLU A 528 36.72 -2.86 -22.48
N ASP A 529 35.61 -2.13 -22.43
CA ASP A 529 34.43 -2.57 -21.70
C ASP A 529 33.66 -3.66 -22.46
N VAL A 530 33.72 -3.66 -23.80
CA VAL A 530 33.22 -4.76 -24.64
C VAL A 530 34.02 -6.04 -24.38
N GLU A 531 35.35 -5.96 -24.31
CA GLU A 531 36.21 -7.12 -24.01
C GLU A 531 35.93 -7.72 -22.62
N LYS A 532 35.67 -6.87 -21.62
CA LYS A 532 35.27 -7.32 -20.27
C LYS A 532 33.93 -8.06 -20.29
N LEU A 533 32.96 -7.59 -21.08
CA LEU A 533 31.64 -8.23 -21.22
C LEU A 533 31.72 -9.55 -22.00
N GLU A 534 32.57 -9.64 -23.03
CA GLU A 534 32.84 -10.90 -23.73
C GLU A 534 33.54 -11.92 -22.81
N SER A 535 34.44 -11.46 -21.94
CA SER A 535 35.04 -12.32 -20.92
C SER A 535 33.99 -12.86 -19.93
N LEU A 536 33.05 -12.01 -19.49
CA LEU A 536 31.92 -12.41 -18.65
C LEU A 536 31.04 -13.44 -19.35
N LYS A 537 30.67 -13.21 -20.61
CA LYS A 537 29.92 -14.16 -21.43
C LYS A 537 30.61 -15.54 -21.47
N GLY A 538 31.92 -15.54 -21.70
CA GLY A 538 32.73 -16.76 -21.68
C GLY A 538 32.67 -17.48 -20.33
N ALA A 539 32.75 -16.74 -19.21
CA ALA A 539 32.67 -17.30 -17.87
C ALA A 539 31.30 -17.93 -17.59
N VAL A 540 30.21 -17.26 -18.00
CA VAL A 540 28.82 -17.76 -17.88
C VAL A 540 28.65 -19.06 -18.67
N LEU A 541 29.11 -19.11 -19.92
CA LEU A 541 29.04 -20.31 -20.76
C LEU A 541 29.80 -21.49 -20.13
N ARG A 542 30.99 -21.24 -19.57
CA ARG A 542 31.80 -22.27 -18.89
C ARG A 542 31.13 -22.78 -17.61
N LEU A 543 30.48 -21.92 -16.82
CA LEU A 543 29.68 -22.36 -15.67
C LEU A 543 28.49 -23.22 -16.12
N ARG A 544 27.75 -22.80 -17.15
CA ARG A 544 26.63 -23.58 -17.71
C ARG A 544 27.08 -24.93 -18.23
N GLN A 545 28.24 -25.00 -18.88
CA GLN A 545 28.80 -26.27 -19.32
C GLN A 545 29.18 -27.18 -18.14
N ALA A 546 29.88 -26.63 -17.14
CA ALA A 546 30.30 -27.41 -15.97
C ALA A 546 29.11 -27.94 -15.17
N THR A 547 28.04 -27.15 -15.01
CA THR A 547 26.80 -27.62 -14.36
C THR A 547 26.10 -28.71 -15.17
N ARG A 548 26.03 -28.60 -16.50
CA ARG A 548 25.48 -29.66 -17.37
C ARG A 548 26.25 -30.96 -17.27
N GLU A 549 27.58 -30.88 -17.20
CA GLU A 549 28.46 -32.05 -17.06
C GLU A 549 28.30 -32.69 -15.67
N GLN A 550 28.31 -31.89 -14.61
CA GLN A 550 28.21 -32.37 -13.23
C GLN A 550 26.81 -32.93 -12.89
N TRP A 551 25.74 -32.34 -13.42
CA TRP A 551 24.35 -32.71 -13.11
C TRP A 551 23.71 -33.65 -14.14
N LYS A 552 24.47 -34.12 -15.13
CA LYS A 552 23.96 -34.89 -16.29
C LYS A 552 23.06 -36.08 -15.93
N ASN A 553 23.27 -36.68 -14.76
CA ASN A 553 22.53 -37.85 -14.27
C ASN A 553 21.87 -37.64 -12.89
N ASP A 554 21.80 -36.40 -12.40
CA ASP A 554 21.22 -36.07 -11.09
C ASP A 554 19.82 -35.48 -11.27
N GLY A 555 18.79 -36.32 -11.11
CA GLY A 555 17.39 -35.96 -11.32
C GLY A 555 16.82 -34.96 -10.32
N ASP A 556 17.50 -34.74 -9.19
CA ASP A 556 17.08 -33.76 -8.18
C ASP A 556 17.60 -32.34 -8.49
N ARG A 557 18.52 -32.21 -9.45
CA ARG A 557 19.13 -30.93 -9.82
C ARG A 557 18.27 -30.14 -10.82
N PRO A 558 18.22 -28.81 -10.69
CA PRO A 558 17.48 -27.97 -11.63
C PRO A 558 18.12 -28.02 -13.01
N ALA A 559 17.30 -27.98 -14.06
CA ALA A 559 17.79 -27.87 -15.42
C ALA A 559 18.64 -26.60 -15.59
N THR A 560 19.78 -26.73 -16.28
CA THR A 560 20.60 -25.57 -16.64
C THR A 560 19.79 -24.66 -17.57
N PRO A 561 19.70 -23.34 -17.28
CA PRO A 561 19.02 -22.37 -18.15
C PRO A 561 19.44 -22.55 -19.61
N GLY A 562 18.47 -22.47 -20.51
CA GLY A 562 18.58 -22.66 -21.96
C GLY A 562 19.16 -21.46 -22.67
#